data_AF-A0A5Y2S8H3-F1
#
_entry.id   AF-A0A5Y2S8H3-F1
#
_cell.length_a   1.000
_cell.length_b   1.000
_cell.length_c   1.000
_cell.angle_alpha   90.00
_cell.angle_beta   90.00
_cell.angle_gamma   90.00
#
_symmetry.space_group_name_H-M   'P 1'
#
loop_
_entity.id
_entity.type
_entity.pdbx_description
1 polymer ?
#
loop_
_entity_poly.entity_id
_entity_poly.type
_entity_poly.pdbx_seq_one_letter_code
_entity_poly.pdbx_strand_id
1 'polypeptide(L)'
;MSPPCRQERYLQRFYTLARLFTAATDFTTFVVDINGKTQTENIACNPFCALMRAHDDYAQHCQQCDRYCAWHALHMAKPQILNCYAGLSFFAVPLVDNQQVCGFILCGKVRVKYQEYRAIDLMNIADWENDALLNRAWQNLKIIDNNRLTAAVNLLSFVVNSLSSNSDADAQENLIAVTEADHSLSRHEKKRVAALRYIEDNLYSELTLESVAAYVCLSPNYFSRFFKKRQGINFKTWVNQRRMQRAGELLCHTDQTIDNIARKLQYAQTSYFCRVFHATYHMSPQMYRRRKSLV
;
A
#
# COMPACT_ATOMS: atom_id res chain seq x y z
N MET A 1 17.55 34.04 -12.64
CA MET A 1 16.83 32.76 -12.52
C MET A 1 16.06 32.55 -13.80
N SER A 2 16.29 31.42 -14.49
CA SER A 2 15.53 31.07 -15.69
C SER A 2 14.06 30.83 -15.33
N PRO A 3 13.10 31.22 -16.17
CA PRO A 3 11.68 30.96 -15.90
C PRO A 3 11.43 29.44 -15.78
N PRO A 4 10.59 29.00 -14.83
CA PRO A 4 10.27 27.58 -14.66
C PRO A 4 9.63 27.03 -15.93
N CYS A 5 9.99 25.79 -16.28
CA CYS A 5 9.46 25.08 -17.45
C CYS A 5 7.94 24.96 -17.35
N ARG A 6 7.23 24.85 -18.48
CA ARG A 6 5.76 24.74 -18.54
C ARG A 6 5.19 23.69 -17.58
N GLN A 7 5.83 22.53 -17.49
CA GLN A 7 5.44 21.45 -16.57
C GLN A 7 5.52 21.88 -15.10
N GLU A 8 6.57 22.60 -14.72
CA GLU A 8 6.81 23.06 -13.35
C GLU A 8 5.77 24.11 -12.93
N ARG A 9 5.38 25.01 -13.84
CA ARG A 9 4.26 25.95 -13.63
C ARG A 9 2.92 25.23 -13.46
N TYR A 10 2.69 24.15 -14.19
CA TYR A 10 1.48 23.35 -14.06
C TYR A 10 1.41 22.67 -12.69
N LEU A 11 2.51 22.05 -12.22
CA LEU A 11 2.57 21.38 -10.92
C LEU A 11 2.34 22.33 -9.74
N GLN A 12 2.83 23.57 -9.82
CA GLN A 12 2.65 24.59 -8.79
C GLN A 12 1.18 24.85 -8.44
N ARG A 13 0.24 24.67 -9.40
CA ARG A 13 -1.20 24.81 -9.16
C ARG A 13 -1.72 23.84 -8.10
N PHE A 14 -1.06 22.72 -7.92
CA PHE A 14 -1.47 21.65 -7.00
C PHE A 14 -0.81 21.73 -5.62
N TYR A 15 0.16 22.63 -5.40
CA TYR A 15 0.83 22.75 -4.10
C TYR A 15 -0.11 23.25 -3.01
N THR A 16 -0.93 24.25 -3.33
CA THR A 16 -1.98 24.74 -2.41
C THR A 16 -3.00 23.66 -2.12
N LEU A 17 -3.42 22.90 -3.14
CA LEU A 17 -4.33 21.77 -2.96
C LEU A 17 -3.72 20.73 -1.99
N ALA A 18 -2.47 20.32 -2.21
CA ALA A 18 -1.79 19.37 -1.34
C ALA A 18 -1.75 19.85 0.12
N ARG A 19 -1.37 21.12 0.34
CA ARG A 19 -1.33 21.72 1.69
C ARG A 19 -2.70 21.75 2.37
N LEU A 20 -3.73 22.22 1.66
CA LEU A 20 -5.10 22.29 2.18
C LEU A 20 -5.64 20.89 2.48
N PHE A 21 -5.37 19.92 1.61
CA PHE A 21 -5.81 18.55 1.80
C PHE A 21 -5.15 17.92 3.02
N THR A 22 -3.85 18.14 3.23
CA THR A 22 -3.16 17.70 4.46
C THR A 22 -3.76 18.33 5.70
N ALA A 23 -3.98 19.65 5.70
CA ALA A 23 -4.57 20.35 6.83
C ALA A 23 -6.00 19.87 7.16
N ALA A 24 -6.79 19.49 6.15
CA ALA A 24 -8.16 19.04 6.33
C ALA A 24 -8.28 17.56 6.76
N THR A 25 -7.33 16.71 6.37
CA THR A 25 -7.46 15.25 6.51
C THR A 25 -6.50 14.60 7.50
N ASP A 26 -5.46 15.33 7.92
CA ASP A 26 -4.25 14.81 8.60
C ASP A 26 -3.45 13.81 7.75
N PHE A 27 -3.70 13.71 6.44
CA PHE A 27 -2.94 12.84 5.55
C PHE A 27 -1.81 13.65 4.90
N THR A 28 -0.57 13.19 5.06
CA THR A 28 0.57 13.81 4.39
C THR A 28 0.33 13.78 2.88
N THR A 29 0.24 14.96 2.27
CA THR A 29 -0.04 15.14 0.84
C THR A 29 1.01 16.06 0.24
N PHE A 30 1.61 15.66 -0.87
CA PHE A 30 2.67 16.41 -1.53
C PHE A 30 2.76 16.06 -3.01
N VAL A 31 3.36 16.96 -3.78
CA VAL A 31 3.53 16.81 -5.23
C VAL A 31 4.93 16.33 -5.56
N VAL A 32 5.03 15.39 -6.49
CA VAL A 32 6.28 14.94 -7.11
C VAL A 32 6.24 15.12 -8.62
N ASP A 33 7.40 15.25 -9.24
CA ASP A 33 7.54 15.20 -10.70
C ASP A 33 7.44 13.76 -11.25
N ILE A 34 7.58 13.61 -12.57
CA ILE A 34 7.56 12.31 -13.25
C ILE A 34 8.68 11.35 -12.82
N ASN A 35 9.75 11.87 -12.22
CA ASN A 35 10.88 11.08 -11.73
C ASN A 35 10.68 10.67 -10.26
N GLY A 36 9.63 11.14 -9.60
CA GLY A 36 9.37 10.94 -8.18
C GLY A 36 10.12 11.91 -7.27
N LYS A 37 10.74 12.96 -7.81
CA LYS A 37 11.38 14.00 -7.01
C LYS A 37 10.31 14.91 -6.42
N THR A 38 10.37 15.11 -5.12
CA THR A 38 9.49 16.02 -4.39
C THR A 38 9.63 17.45 -4.89
N GLN A 39 8.49 18.09 -5.16
CA GLN A 39 8.42 19.47 -5.62
C GLN A 39 7.79 20.42 -4.58
N THR A 40 7.11 19.88 -3.57
CA THR A 40 6.55 20.67 -2.47
C THR A 40 7.60 20.87 -1.38
N GLU A 41 7.90 22.11 -1.04
CA GLU A 41 8.74 22.45 0.11
C GLU A 41 8.02 22.16 1.43
N ASN A 42 8.77 21.83 2.48
CA ASN A 42 8.26 21.66 3.85
C ASN A 42 7.06 20.69 3.94
N ILE A 43 7.18 19.49 3.37
CA ILE A 43 6.15 18.47 3.50
C ILE A 43 5.89 18.19 4.99
N ALA A 44 4.63 18.35 5.41
CA ALA A 44 4.15 17.92 6.72
C ALA A 44 4.05 16.38 6.76
N CYS A 45 5.21 15.73 6.83
CA CYS A 45 5.33 14.30 7.06
C CYS A 45 4.93 13.95 8.49
N ASN A 46 4.33 12.78 8.69
CA ASN A 46 4.24 12.21 10.03
C ASN A 46 5.66 11.98 10.62
N PRO A 47 5.81 11.93 11.95
CA PRO A 47 7.13 11.86 12.59
C PRO A 47 7.99 10.69 12.12
N PHE A 48 7.40 9.51 11.93
CA PHE A 48 8.12 8.33 11.44
C PHE A 48 8.65 8.53 10.02
N CYS A 49 7.81 9.01 9.09
CA CYS A 49 8.24 9.26 7.72
C CYS A 49 9.28 10.37 7.63
N ALA A 50 9.23 11.37 8.50
CA ALA A 50 10.26 12.41 8.57
C ALA A 50 11.63 11.80 8.93
N LEU A 51 11.67 10.94 9.94
CA LEU A 51 12.88 10.23 10.36
C LEU A 51 13.42 9.30 9.28
N MET A 52 12.56 8.46 8.70
CA MET A 52 12.94 7.53 7.63
C MET A 52 13.51 8.24 6.40
N ARG A 53 12.97 9.40 6.04
CA ARG A 53 13.42 10.18 4.87
C ARG A 53 14.69 11.00 5.14
N ALA A 54 15.03 11.22 6.41
CA ALA A 54 16.28 11.87 6.81
C ALA A 54 17.42 10.87 7.03
N HIS A 55 17.12 9.57 7.11
CA HIS A 55 18.09 8.53 7.38
C HIS A 55 18.77 8.04 6.11
N ASP A 56 20.11 7.94 6.12
CA ASP A 56 20.93 7.60 4.94
C ASP A 56 20.53 6.25 4.30
N ASP A 57 20.32 5.22 5.13
CA ASP A 57 19.96 3.88 4.63
C ASP A 57 18.51 3.75 4.08
N TYR A 58 17.59 4.60 4.55
CA TYR A 58 16.14 4.41 4.33
C TYR A 58 15.55 5.42 3.36
N ALA A 59 16.15 6.61 3.23
CA ALA A 59 15.63 7.69 2.42
C ALA A 59 15.46 7.28 0.95
N GLN A 60 16.44 6.58 0.39
CA GLN A 60 16.40 6.11 -0.99
C GLN A 60 15.26 5.10 -1.21
N HIS A 61 15.05 4.17 -0.27
CA HIS A 61 13.95 3.21 -0.32
C HIS A 61 12.58 3.91 -0.22
N CYS A 62 12.46 4.99 0.56
CA CYS A 62 11.25 5.79 0.61
C CYS A 62 10.92 6.42 -0.74
N GLN A 63 11.93 7.02 -1.40
CA GLN A 63 11.77 7.60 -2.74
C GLN A 63 11.42 6.54 -3.78
N GLN A 64 12.04 5.35 -3.71
CA GLN A 64 11.70 4.22 -4.59
C GLN A 64 10.24 3.78 -4.42
N CYS A 65 9.74 3.70 -3.18
CA CYS A 65 8.33 3.43 -2.92
C CYS A 65 7.41 4.50 -3.51
N ASP A 66 7.74 5.78 -3.37
CA ASP A 66 6.94 6.88 -3.92
C ASP A 66 6.87 6.78 -5.44
N ARG A 67 8.02 6.58 -6.10
CA ARG A 67 8.10 6.39 -7.55
C ARG A 67 7.33 5.17 -8.03
N TYR A 68 7.41 4.05 -7.31
CA TYR A 68 6.65 2.85 -7.66
C TYR A 68 5.15 3.09 -7.57
N CYS A 69 4.67 3.76 -6.51
CA CYS A 69 3.25 4.06 -6.35
C CYS A 69 2.73 4.98 -7.46
N ALA A 70 3.49 6.03 -7.80
CA ALA A 70 3.20 6.92 -8.92
C ALA A 70 3.14 6.17 -10.26
N TRP A 71 4.17 5.38 -10.57
CA TRP A 71 4.22 4.53 -11.76
C TRP A 71 3.03 3.57 -11.82
N HIS A 72 2.69 2.92 -10.71
CA HIS A 72 1.58 1.97 -10.64
C HIS A 72 0.22 2.65 -10.87
N ALA A 73 0.00 3.83 -10.30
CA ALA A 73 -1.23 4.61 -10.52
C ALA A 73 -1.39 5.01 -11.99
N LEU A 74 -0.29 5.37 -12.67
CA LEU A 74 -0.29 5.66 -14.10
C LEU A 74 -0.66 4.42 -14.94
N HIS A 75 0.00 3.28 -14.69
CA HIS A 75 -0.19 2.05 -15.47
C HIS A 75 -1.60 1.46 -15.30
N MET A 76 -2.20 1.65 -14.13
CA MET A 76 -3.57 1.18 -13.86
C MET A 76 -4.64 2.15 -14.37
N ALA A 77 -4.24 3.33 -14.89
CA ALA A 77 -5.11 4.44 -15.26
C ALA A 77 -6.09 4.85 -14.14
N LYS A 78 -5.71 4.62 -12.88
CA LYS A 78 -6.47 5.01 -11.69
C LYS A 78 -5.60 4.96 -10.43
N PRO A 79 -5.87 5.82 -9.44
CA PRO A 79 -5.23 5.73 -8.13
C PRO A 79 -5.50 4.38 -7.46
N GLN A 80 -4.47 3.82 -6.83
CA GLN A 80 -4.55 2.60 -6.04
C GLN A 80 -3.85 2.82 -4.70
N ILE A 81 -4.48 2.38 -3.63
CA ILE A 81 -3.85 2.38 -2.30
C ILE A 81 -2.89 1.20 -2.23
N LEU A 82 -1.65 1.49 -1.86
CA LEU A 82 -0.57 0.54 -1.65
C LEU A 82 0.04 0.72 -0.27
N ASN A 83 0.70 -0.32 0.22
CA ASN A 83 1.52 -0.26 1.42
C ASN A 83 2.99 -0.04 1.04
N CYS A 84 3.66 0.92 1.66
CA CYS A 84 5.11 1.07 1.51
C CYS A 84 5.84 -0.08 2.22
N TYR A 85 7.16 -0.16 2.02
CA TYR A 85 8.01 -1.19 2.63
C TYR A 85 8.01 -1.16 4.17
N ALA A 86 7.66 -0.03 4.79
CA ALA A 86 7.49 0.12 6.24
C ALA A 86 6.03 -0.12 6.72
N GLY A 87 5.15 -0.61 5.84
CA GLY A 87 3.77 -0.99 6.20
C GLY A 87 2.77 0.16 6.32
N LEU A 88 3.11 1.37 5.86
CA LEU A 88 2.19 2.51 5.82
C LEU A 88 1.44 2.59 4.48
N SER A 89 0.15 2.86 4.54
CA SER A 89 -0.72 2.92 3.37
C SER A 89 -0.75 4.33 2.76
N PHE A 90 -0.67 4.40 1.44
CA PHE A 90 -0.69 5.63 0.67
C PHE A 90 -1.10 5.38 -0.78
N PHE A 91 -1.39 6.44 -1.52
CA PHE A 91 -1.75 6.36 -2.93
C PHE A 91 -1.15 7.53 -3.71
N ALA A 92 -1.18 7.43 -5.04
CA ALA A 92 -0.77 8.48 -5.95
C ALA A 92 -1.91 8.82 -6.93
N VAL A 93 -2.08 10.10 -7.21
CA VAL A 93 -3.00 10.65 -8.22
C VAL A 93 -2.17 11.27 -9.35
N PRO A 94 -2.27 10.78 -10.60
CA PRO A 94 -1.59 11.37 -11.73
C PRO A 94 -2.06 12.80 -12.01
N LEU A 95 -1.10 13.69 -12.32
CA LEU A 95 -1.35 15.06 -12.76
C LEU A 95 -1.07 15.13 -14.26
N VAL A 96 -2.12 15.34 -15.05
CA VAL A 96 -2.08 15.28 -16.53
C VAL A 96 -2.46 16.62 -17.13
N ASP A 97 -1.58 17.17 -17.97
CA ASP A 97 -1.79 18.37 -18.78
C ASP A 97 -1.67 17.99 -20.26
N ASN A 98 -2.66 18.32 -21.10
CA ASN A 98 -2.65 18.00 -22.54
C ASN A 98 -2.24 16.57 -22.89
N GLN A 99 -2.88 15.59 -22.23
CA GLN A 99 -2.59 14.15 -22.38
C GLN A 99 -1.16 13.73 -21.99
N GLN A 100 -0.37 14.62 -21.38
CA GLN A 100 0.96 14.32 -20.85
C GLN A 100 0.96 14.32 -19.33
N VAL A 101 1.59 13.30 -18.74
CA VAL A 101 1.80 13.23 -17.29
C VAL A 101 2.87 14.23 -16.90
N CYS A 102 2.51 15.21 -16.09
CA CYS A 102 3.42 16.22 -15.57
C CYS A 102 3.99 15.84 -14.20
N GLY A 103 3.28 15.00 -13.44
CA GLY A 103 3.72 14.56 -12.12
C GLY A 103 2.60 13.84 -11.39
N PHE A 104 2.70 13.80 -10.05
CA PHE A 104 1.76 13.06 -9.21
C PHE A 104 1.54 13.78 -7.88
N ILE A 105 0.32 13.69 -7.35
CA ILE A 105 0.07 13.97 -5.93
C ILE A 105 0.16 12.64 -5.18
N LEU A 106 1.06 12.55 -4.20
CA LEU A 106 1.05 11.45 -3.24
C LEU A 106 0.28 11.88 -1.99
N CYS A 107 -0.50 10.96 -1.45
CA CYS A 107 -1.32 11.22 -0.26
C CYS A 107 -1.38 10.00 0.64
N GLY A 108 -1.37 10.22 1.95
CA GLY A 108 -1.53 9.19 2.98
C GLY A 108 -0.28 9.07 3.84
N LYS A 109 0.42 7.94 3.72
CA LYS A 109 1.51 7.51 4.62
C LYS A 109 0.99 7.34 6.04
N VAL A 110 -0.08 6.58 6.17
CA VAL A 110 -0.78 6.36 7.44
C VAL A 110 -0.81 4.89 7.80
N ARG A 111 -0.93 4.60 9.08
CA ARG A 111 -1.19 3.24 9.56
C ARG A 111 -2.69 3.00 9.50
N VAL A 112 -3.11 1.99 8.75
CA VAL A 112 -4.53 1.64 8.61
C VAL A 112 -4.94 0.53 9.57
N LYS A 113 -6.23 0.49 9.91
CA LYS A 113 -6.80 -0.53 10.82
C LYS A 113 -6.68 -1.93 10.25
N TYR A 114 -6.95 -2.10 8.95
CA TYR A 114 -6.85 -3.38 8.25
C TYR A 114 -5.77 -3.32 7.16
N GLN A 115 -4.73 -4.13 7.30
CA GLN A 115 -3.61 -4.20 6.37
C GLN A 115 -3.97 -5.05 5.13
N GLU A 116 -4.95 -4.58 4.35
CA GLU A 116 -5.53 -5.28 3.19
C GLU A 116 -4.94 -4.86 1.83
N TYR A 117 -4.16 -3.77 1.83
CA TYR A 117 -3.58 -3.21 0.61
C TYR A 117 -2.30 -3.95 0.22
N ARG A 118 -2.04 -4.00 -1.09
CA ARG A 118 -0.84 -4.65 -1.64
C ARG A 118 0.42 -3.92 -1.16
N ALA A 119 1.37 -4.66 -0.62
CA ALA A 119 2.69 -4.14 -0.27
C ALA A 119 3.56 -3.93 -1.51
N ILE A 120 4.30 -2.83 -1.52
CA ILE A 120 5.40 -2.59 -2.45
C ILE A 120 6.58 -3.40 -1.97
N ASP A 121 6.99 -4.36 -2.79
CA ASP A 121 8.14 -5.20 -2.55
C ASP A 121 9.39 -4.51 -3.12
N LEU A 122 10.30 -4.09 -2.25
CA LEU A 122 11.60 -3.54 -2.63
C LEU A 122 12.68 -4.57 -2.28
N MET A 123 13.69 -4.69 -3.14
CA MET A 123 14.83 -5.58 -2.87
C MET A 123 15.78 -4.93 -1.84
N ASN A 124 16.45 -5.76 -1.03
CA ASN A 124 17.53 -5.35 -0.11
C ASN A 124 17.16 -4.29 0.94
N ILE A 125 15.97 -4.42 1.55
CA ILE A 125 15.53 -3.50 2.60
C ILE A 125 16.29 -3.78 3.90
N ALA A 126 16.96 -2.75 4.44
CA ALA A 126 17.51 -2.80 5.79
C ALA A 126 16.40 -2.79 6.85
N ASP A 127 16.57 -3.56 7.93
CA ASP A 127 15.58 -3.74 9.00
C ASP A 127 15.45 -2.48 9.87
N TRP A 128 14.69 -1.47 9.42
CA TRP A 128 14.40 -0.24 10.18
C TRP A 128 13.75 -0.53 11.54
N GLU A 129 13.08 -1.66 11.71
CA GLU A 129 12.46 -2.07 12.97
C GLU A 129 13.45 -2.25 14.12
N ASN A 130 14.74 -2.43 13.83
CA ASN A 130 15.78 -2.59 14.85
C ASN A 130 16.30 -1.24 15.37
N ASP A 131 16.02 -0.15 14.67
CA ASP A 131 16.27 1.20 15.17
C ASP A 131 15.16 1.55 16.18
N ALA A 132 15.56 1.74 17.45
CA ALA A 132 14.64 1.99 18.54
C ALA A 132 13.83 3.29 18.36
N LEU A 133 14.43 4.32 17.77
CA LEU A 133 13.80 5.61 17.55
C LEU A 133 12.77 5.52 16.41
N LEU A 134 13.12 4.85 15.31
CA LEU A 134 12.19 4.59 14.20
C LEU A 134 11.04 3.69 14.62
N ASN A 135 11.34 2.59 15.35
CA ASN A 135 10.31 1.67 15.83
C ASN A 135 9.31 2.38 16.74
N ARG A 136 9.80 3.16 17.72
CA ARG A 136 8.94 3.96 18.61
C ARG A 136 8.09 4.97 17.85
N ALA A 137 8.67 5.67 16.88
CA ALA A 137 7.93 6.63 16.06
C ALA A 137 6.82 5.95 15.26
N TRP A 138 7.08 4.75 14.71
CA TRP A 138 6.08 3.97 13.97
C TRP A 138 4.94 3.48 14.87
N GLN A 139 5.26 2.95 16.06
CA GLN A 139 4.26 2.45 17.00
C GLN A 139 3.29 3.55 17.45
N ASN A 140 3.77 4.78 17.59
CA ASN A 140 2.99 5.94 18.00
C ASN A 140 2.14 6.56 16.87
N LEU A 141 2.21 6.04 15.65
CA LEU A 141 1.37 6.53 14.56
C LEU A 141 -0.11 6.23 14.82
N LYS A 142 -0.94 7.27 14.66
CA LYS A 142 -2.39 7.15 14.71
C LYS A 142 -2.89 6.12 13.70
N ILE A 143 -3.73 5.20 14.16
CA ILE A 143 -4.41 4.22 13.31
C ILE A 143 -5.63 4.88 12.66
N ILE A 144 -5.73 4.76 11.35
CA ILE A 144 -6.77 5.34 10.51
C ILE A 144 -7.69 4.24 9.99
N ASP A 145 -9.00 4.49 9.98
CA ASP A 145 -9.97 3.60 9.35
C ASP A 145 -9.78 3.58 7.83
N ASN A 146 -9.77 2.40 7.22
CA ASN A 146 -9.55 2.19 5.79
C ASN A 146 -10.53 3.01 4.92
N ASN A 147 -11.77 3.23 5.38
CA ASN A 147 -12.76 4.01 4.65
C ASN A 147 -12.36 5.48 4.52
N ARG A 148 -11.66 6.05 5.53
CA ARG A 148 -11.16 7.44 5.45
C ARG A 148 -10.11 7.59 4.35
N LEU A 149 -9.20 6.62 4.23
CA LEU A 149 -8.18 6.64 3.18
C LEU A 149 -8.82 6.47 1.79
N THR A 150 -9.84 5.61 1.70
CA THR A 150 -10.61 5.40 0.45
C THR A 150 -11.38 6.67 0.05
N ALA A 151 -12.05 7.32 1.00
CA ALA A 151 -12.73 8.60 0.77
C ALA A 151 -11.76 9.69 0.30
N ALA A 152 -10.56 9.75 0.89
CA ALA A 152 -9.53 10.68 0.48
C ALA A 152 -9.03 10.45 -0.95
N VAL A 153 -8.86 9.19 -1.37
CA VAL A 153 -8.54 8.85 -2.78
C VAL A 153 -9.59 9.44 -3.71
N ASN A 154 -10.87 9.15 -3.45
CA ASN A 154 -11.97 9.56 -4.32
C ASN A 154 -12.08 11.09 -4.40
N LEU A 155 -12.04 11.76 -3.25
CA LEU A 155 -12.14 13.21 -3.17
C LEU A 155 -10.96 13.90 -3.87
N LEU A 156 -9.73 13.46 -3.60
CA LEU A 156 -8.55 14.08 -4.20
C LEU A 156 -8.51 13.85 -5.71
N SER A 157 -8.89 12.66 -6.17
CA SER A 157 -8.98 12.34 -7.61
C SER A 157 -10.01 13.22 -8.30
N PHE A 158 -11.19 13.40 -7.68
CA PHE A 158 -12.24 14.27 -8.20
C PHE A 158 -11.73 15.72 -8.35
N VAL A 159 -11.16 16.29 -7.28
CA VAL A 159 -10.67 17.66 -7.28
C VAL A 159 -9.56 17.86 -8.32
N VAL A 160 -8.61 16.92 -8.43
CA VAL A 160 -7.54 16.99 -9.44
C VAL A 160 -8.12 16.98 -10.86
N ASN A 161 -9.03 16.05 -11.14
CA ASN A 161 -9.65 15.95 -12.47
C ASN A 161 -10.42 17.23 -12.84
N SER A 162 -11.20 17.79 -11.90
CA SER A 162 -11.91 19.05 -12.12
C SER A 162 -10.98 20.24 -12.38
N LEU A 163 -9.80 20.28 -11.77
CA LEU A 163 -8.81 21.34 -12.00
C LEU A 163 -8.07 21.18 -13.34
N SER A 164 -7.92 19.95 -13.82
CA SER A 164 -7.28 19.63 -15.10
C SER A 164 -8.17 19.88 -16.32
N SER A 165 -9.50 19.80 -16.19
CA SER A 165 -10.43 20.01 -17.31
C SER A 165 -10.63 21.48 -17.72
N ASN A 166 -10.09 22.44 -16.97
CA ASN A 166 -10.34 23.88 -17.19
C ASN A 166 -9.34 24.55 -18.13
N SER A 167 -8.53 23.81 -18.92
CA SER A 167 -7.44 24.41 -19.70
C SER A 167 -7.57 24.43 -21.22
N ASP A 168 -8.57 23.84 -21.88
CA ASP A 168 -8.87 24.13 -23.30
C ASP A 168 -10.27 23.60 -23.70
N ALA A 169 -10.96 24.34 -24.57
CA ALA A 169 -12.37 24.20 -24.95
C ALA A 169 -12.73 22.98 -25.84
N ASP A 170 -11.93 21.90 -25.83
CA ASP A 170 -12.15 20.69 -26.63
C ASP A 170 -12.09 19.41 -25.79
N ALA A 171 -12.74 19.42 -24.62
CA ALA A 171 -12.88 18.24 -23.76
C ALA A 171 -14.17 17.44 -24.06
N GLN A 172 -14.46 17.21 -25.34
CA GLN A 172 -15.41 16.17 -25.74
C GLN A 172 -14.63 14.85 -25.84
N GLU A 173 -15.06 13.82 -25.09
CA GLU A 173 -14.43 12.48 -24.96
C GLU A 173 -13.17 12.36 -24.10
N ASN A 174 -13.30 12.65 -22.80
CA ASN A 174 -12.86 11.71 -21.75
C ASN A 174 -13.43 12.14 -20.39
N LEU A 175 -14.76 12.27 -20.34
CA LEU A 175 -15.49 12.06 -19.11
C LEU A 175 -15.44 10.56 -18.80
N ILE A 176 -14.42 10.11 -18.05
CA ILE A 176 -14.61 8.90 -17.25
C ILE A 176 -15.57 9.31 -16.13
N ALA A 177 -16.85 9.19 -16.46
CA ALA A 177 -17.96 8.96 -15.56
C ALA A 177 -17.66 9.28 -14.09
N VAL A 178 -17.73 10.56 -13.74
CA VAL A 178 -18.33 10.94 -12.45
C VAL A 178 -19.82 10.69 -12.59
N THR A 179 -20.20 9.43 -12.78
CA THR A 179 -21.55 9.00 -12.49
C THR A 179 -21.60 8.76 -11.00
N GLU A 180 -22.77 9.04 -10.45
CA GLU A 180 -23.25 8.57 -9.17
C GLU A 180 -23.03 7.05 -9.05
N ALA A 181 -21.79 6.65 -8.75
CA ALA A 181 -21.47 5.28 -8.40
C ALA A 181 -21.83 5.15 -6.93
N ASP A 182 -23.12 4.85 -6.73
CA ASP A 182 -23.56 3.70 -5.94
C ASP A 182 -22.54 3.31 -4.86
N HIS A 183 -22.90 3.51 -3.59
CA HIS A 183 -22.19 3.04 -2.40
C HIS A 183 -22.17 1.50 -2.36
N SER A 184 -21.51 0.95 -3.37
CA SER A 184 -21.73 -0.35 -3.95
C SER A 184 -20.50 -0.57 -4.80
N LEU A 185 -19.39 -0.90 -4.12
CA LEU A 185 -18.25 -1.57 -4.73
C LEU A 185 -18.74 -2.44 -5.91
N SER A 186 -18.12 -2.35 -7.09
CA SER A 186 -18.43 -3.23 -8.23
C SER A 186 -18.62 -4.66 -7.74
N ARG A 187 -19.55 -5.44 -8.33
CA ARG A 187 -19.76 -6.84 -7.91
C ARG A 187 -18.45 -7.63 -7.80
N HIS A 188 -17.49 -7.36 -8.69
CA HIS A 188 -16.16 -7.94 -8.62
C HIS A 188 -15.31 -7.40 -7.47
N GLU A 189 -15.40 -6.11 -7.16
CA GLU A 189 -14.68 -5.48 -6.06
C GLU A 189 -15.23 -5.93 -4.68
N LYS A 190 -16.56 -6.03 -4.52
CA LYS A 190 -17.20 -6.62 -3.33
C LYS A 190 -16.69 -8.03 -3.09
N LYS A 191 -16.66 -8.85 -4.15
CA LYS A 191 -16.14 -10.22 -4.09
C LYS A 191 -14.65 -10.25 -3.77
N ARG A 192 -13.85 -9.30 -4.25
CA ARG A 192 -12.42 -9.21 -3.90
C ARG A 192 -12.23 -8.92 -2.41
N VAL A 193 -12.88 -7.88 -1.90
CA VAL A 193 -12.77 -7.46 -0.50
C VAL A 193 -13.29 -8.56 0.43
N ALA A 194 -14.45 -9.14 0.11
CA ALA A 194 -15.01 -10.27 0.86
C ALA A 194 -14.06 -11.48 0.86
N ALA A 195 -13.45 -11.83 -0.28
CA ALA A 195 -12.47 -12.91 -0.36
C ALA A 195 -11.23 -12.64 0.51
N LEU A 196 -10.68 -11.42 0.47
CA LEU A 196 -9.50 -11.07 1.28
C LEU A 196 -9.80 -11.11 2.77
N ARG A 197 -10.96 -10.57 3.19
CA ARG A 197 -11.39 -10.62 4.58
C ARG A 197 -11.55 -12.07 5.05
N TYR A 198 -12.24 -12.89 4.25
CA TYR A 198 -12.40 -14.31 4.55
C TYR A 198 -11.06 -15.04 4.66
N ILE A 199 -10.10 -14.75 3.77
CA ILE A 199 -8.75 -15.31 3.86
C ILE A 199 -8.09 -14.94 5.19
N GLU A 200 -8.15 -13.67 5.59
CA GLU A 200 -7.51 -13.17 6.81
C GLU A 200 -8.12 -13.80 8.07
N ASP A 201 -9.45 -13.86 8.12
CA ASP A 201 -10.20 -14.45 9.25
C ASP A 201 -9.96 -15.97 9.38
N ASN A 202 -9.51 -16.63 8.31
CA ASN A 202 -9.34 -18.08 8.23
C ASN A 202 -7.87 -18.51 8.01
N LEU A 203 -6.88 -17.67 8.33
CA LEU A 203 -5.46 -18.05 8.19
C LEU A 203 -5.04 -19.22 9.11
N TYR A 204 -5.75 -19.38 10.24
CA TYR A 204 -5.49 -20.40 11.26
C TYR A 204 -6.31 -21.69 11.08
N SER A 205 -7.14 -21.76 10.03
CA SER A 205 -7.98 -22.89 9.68
C SER A 205 -7.66 -23.39 8.27
N GLU A 206 -8.20 -24.55 7.91
CA GLU A 206 -8.04 -25.10 6.57
C GLU A 206 -8.64 -24.13 5.54
N LEU A 207 -7.77 -23.52 4.74
CA LEU A 207 -8.13 -22.48 3.79
C LEU A 207 -7.76 -22.93 2.37
N THR A 208 -8.78 -23.31 1.62
CA THR A 208 -8.65 -23.81 0.24
C THR A 208 -9.16 -22.79 -0.76
N LEU A 209 -8.71 -22.87 -2.02
CA LEU A 209 -9.18 -21.97 -3.07
C LEU A 209 -10.69 -22.10 -3.27
N GLU A 210 -11.18 -23.34 -3.15
CA GLU A 210 -12.57 -23.75 -3.24
C GLU A 210 -13.41 -23.11 -2.14
N SER A 211 -12.92 -23.11 -0.89
CA SER A 211 -13.62 -22.49 0.25
C SER A 211 -13.85 -20.99 0.03
N VAL A 212 -12.83 -20.27 -0.44
CA VAL A 212 -12.93 -18.82 -0.67
C VAL A 212 -13.79 -18.53 -1.90
N ALA A 213 -13.64 -19.31 -2.97
CA ALA A 213 -14.46 -19.19 -4.17
C ALA A 213 -15.95 -19.40 -3.84
N ALA A 214 -16.28 -20.41 -3.05
CA ALA A 214 -17.63 -20.67 -2.57
C ALA A 214 -18.15 -19.50 -1.72
N TYR A 215 -17.36 -18.99 -0.78
CA TYR A 215 -17.72 -17.84 0.07
C TYR A 215 -18.10 -16.59 -0.73
N VAL A 216 -17.44 -16.35 -1.87
CA VAL A 216 -17.74 -15.20 -2.76
C VAL A 216 -18.61 -15.55 -3.97
N CYS A 217 -19.22 -16.74 -3.94
CA CYS A 217 -20.10 -17.27 -4.98
C CYS A 217 -19.47 -17.19 -6.37
N LEU A 218 -18.27 -17.76 -6.53
CA LEU A 218 -17.55 -17.92 -7.79
C LEU A 218 -17.13 -19.37 -7.96
N SER A 219 -16.99 -19.83 -9.21
CA SER A 219 -16.36 -21.13 -9.46
C SER A 219 -14.86 -21.06 -9.13
N PRO A 220 -14.24 -22.16 -8.66
CA PRO A 220 -12.80 -22.19 -8.33
C PRO A 220 -11.91 -21.71 -9.49
N ASN A 221 -12.16 -22.20 -10.71
CA ASN A 221 -11.39 -21.80 -11.89
C ASN A 221 -11.52 -20.31 -12.20
N TYR A 222 -12.72 -19.75 -12.08
CA TYR A 222 -12.92 -18.32 -12.28
C TYR A 222 -12.25 -17.51 -11.16
N PHE A 223 -12.42 -17.91 -9.90
CA PHE A 223 -11.80 -17.25 -8.76
C PHE A 223 -10.28 -17.26 -8.85
N SER A 224 -9.64 -18.36 -9.27
CA SER A 224 -8.19 -18.44 -9.46
C SER A 224 -7.67 -17.38 -10.44
N ARG A 225 -8.30 -17.29 -11.63
CA ARG A 225 -7.95 -16.29 -12.65
C ARG A 225 -8.25 -14.88 -12.18
N PHE A 226 -9.42 -14.68 -11.56
CA PHE A 226 -9.87 -13.42 -11.00
C PHE A 226 -8.90 -12.90 -9.92
N PHE A 227 -8.53 -13.76 -8.97
CA PHE A 227 -7.64 -13.44 -7.86
C PHE A 227 -6.24 -13.12 -8.36
N LYS A 228 -5.67 -13.95 -9.25
CA LYS A 228 -4.37 -13.68 -9.87
C LYS A 228 -4.35 -12.36 -10.65
N LYS A 229 -5.41 -12.09 -11.43
CA LYS A 229 -5.54 -10.84 -12.20
C LYS A 229 -5.62 -9.62 -11.26
N ARG A 230 -6.30 -9.75 -10.11
CA ARG A 230 -6.51 -8.64 -9.18
C ARG A 230 -5.36 -8.41 -8.21
N GLN A 231 -4.71 -9.46 -7.74
CA GLN A 231 -3.64 -9.39 -6.72
C GLN A 231 -2.23 -9.48 -7.30
N GLY A 232 -2.10 -9.79 -8.60
CA GLY A 232 -0.82 -9.96 -9.28
C GLY A 232 -0.13 -11.30 -9.00
N ILE A 233 -0.54 -12.02 -7.95
CA ILE A 233 -0.02 -13.34 -7.57
C ILE A 233 -1.14 -14.35 -7.37
N ASN A 234 -0.82 -15.63 -7.45
CA ASN A 234 -1.81 -16.69 -7.25
C ASN A 234 -2.23 -16.79 -5.76
N PHE A 235 -3.41 -17.38 -5.54
CA PHE A 235 -4.00 -17.57 -4.21
C PHE A 235 -3.07 -18.27 -3.21
N LYS A 236 -2.43 -19.37 -3.62
CA LYS A 236 -1.56 -20.16 -2.73
C LYS A 236 -0.36 -19.35 -2.26
N THR A 237 0.27 -18.60 -3.17
CA THR A 237 1.39 -17.70 -2.86
C THR A 237 0.93 -16.59 -1.90
N TRP A 238 -0.24 -15.99 -2.14
CA TRP A 238 -0.80 -14.96 -1.26
C TRP A 238 -1.05 -15.47 0.16
N VAL A 239 -1.73 -16.61 0.31
CA VAL A 239 -2.01 -17.22 1.62
C VAL A 239 -0.71 -17.56 2.35
N ASN A 240 0.28 -18.10 1.65
CA ASN A 240 1.59 -18.38 2.23
C ASN A 240 2.28 -17.12 2.74
N GLN A 241 2.27 -16.02 1.98
CA GLN A 241 2.84 -14.74 2.41
C GLN A 241 2.15 -14.22 3.68
N ARG A 242 0.82 -14.26 3.73
CA ARG A 242 0.06 -13.85 4.92
C ARG A 242 0.35 -14.72 6.13
N ARG A 243 0.45 -16.05 5.95
CA ARG A 243 0.85 -16.97 7.02
C ARG A 243 2.25 -16.70 7.52
N MET A 244 3.22 -16.41 6.64
CA MET A 244 4.58 -16.05 7.06
C MET A 244 4.63 -14.75 7.84
N GLN A 245 3.85 -13.75 7.44
CA GLN A 245 3.71 -12.52 8.20
C GLN A 245 3.18 -12.78 9.62
N ARG A 246 2.10 -13.57 9.76
CA ARG A 246 1.57 -13.98 11.07
C ARG A 246 2.56 -14.84 11.87
N ALA A 247 3.38 -15.65 11.19
CA ALA A 247 4.43 -16.41 11.84
C ALA A 247 5.48 -15.50 12.47
N GLY A 248 5.93 -14.47 11.75
CA GLY A 248 6.84 -13.45 12.28
C GLY A 248 6.26 -12.77 13.52
N GLU A 249 5.00 -12.35 13.45
CA GLU A 249 4.29 -11.75 14.60
C GLU A 249 4.24 -12.69 15.81
N LEU A 250 3.87 -13.97 15.63
CA LEU A 250 3.80 -14.94 16.71
C LEU A 250 5.18 -15.27 17.30
N LEU A 251 6.23 -15.32 16.47
CA LEU A 251 7.59 -15.57 16.94
C LEU A 251 8.12 -14.42 17.82
N CYS A 252 7.70 -13.18 17.56
CA CYS A 252 8.11 -12.00 18.31
C CYS A 252 7.30 -11.78 19.60
N HIS A 253 6.00 -12.05 19.57
CA HIS A 253 5.10 -11.65 20.67
C HIS A 253 4.66 -12.81 21.57
N THR A 254 5.12 -14.04 21.29
CA THR A 254 4.72 -15.22 22.07
C THR A 254 5.86 -16.20 22.25
N ASP A 255 5.80 -16.96 23.34
CA ASP A 255 6.73 -18.05 23.64
C ASP A 255 6.29 -19.41 23.02
N GLN A 256 5.32 -19.40 22.10
CA GLN A 256 4.83 -20.63 21.48
C GLN A 256 5.98 -21.39 20.78
N THR A 257 5.99 -22.72 20.81
CA THR A 257 7.03 -23.46 20.09
C THR A 257 6.90 -23.24 18.58
N ILE A 258 8.00 -23.34 17.84
CA ILE A 258 8.00 -23.22 16.36
C ILE A 258 7.03 -24.24 15.75
N ASP A 259 6.98 -25.45 16.32
CA ASP A 259 6.05 -26.51 15.93
C ASP A 259 4.58 -26.12 16.18
N ASN A 260 4.27 -25.51 17.32
CA ASN A 260 2.92 -25.01 17.60
C ASN A 260 2.52 -23.89 16.64
N ILE A 261 3.43 -22.97 16.31
CA ILE A 261 3.17 -21.88 15.35
C ILE A 261 2.94 -22.46 13.95
N ALA A 262 3.76 -23.42 13.52
CA ALA A 262 3.61 -24.09 12.24
C ALA A 262 2.23 -24.78 12.14
N ARG A 263 1.85 -25.58 13.14
CA ARG A 263 0.53 -26.24 13.19
C ARG A 263 -0.62 -25.25 13.23
N LYS A 264 -0.50 -24.19 14.04
CA LYS A 264 -1.50 -23.11 14.15
C LYS A 264 -1.73 -22.42 12.80
N LEU A 265 -0.68 -22.25 12.00
CA LEU A 265 -0.75 -21.69 10.64
C LEU A 265 -0.97 -22.77 9.56
N GLN A 266 -1.44 -23.95 9.96
CA GLN A 266 -1.86 -25.03 9.06
C GLN A 266 -0.73 -25.53 8.14
N TYR A 267 0.49 -25.59 8.67
CA TYR A 267 1.58 -26.36 8.06
C TYR A 267 1.61 -27.75 8.68
N ALA A 268 1.43 -28.78 7.83
CA ALA A 268 1.46 -30.17 8.27
C ALA A 268 2.83 -30.61 8.80
N GLN A 269 3.90 -30.04 8.24
CA GLN A 269 5.29 -30.40 8.55
C GLN A 269 6.06 -29.16 8.97
N THR A 270 6.57 -29.15 10.20
CA THR A 270 7.37 -28.04 10.76
C THR A 270 8.65 -27.80 9.94
N SER A 271 9.23 -28.84 9.34
CA SER A 271 10.37 -28.71 8.43
C SER A 271 10.04 -27.92 7.15
N TYR A 272 8.83 -28.07 6.60
CA TYR A 272 8.39 -27.28 5.45
C TYR A 272 8.13 -25.83 5.85
N PHE A 273 7.47 -25.61 6.98
CA PHE A 273 7.29 -24.28 7.56
C PHE A 273 8.64 -23.55 7.68
N CYS A 274 9.65 -24.18 8.28
CA CYS A 274 10.98 -23.57 8.45
C CYS A 274 11.63 -23.20 7.11
N ARG A 275 11.49 -24.04 6.07
CA ARG A 275 12.00 -23.73 4.72
C ARG A 275 11.31 -22.52 4.11
N VAL A 276 9.98 -22.45 4.19
CA VAL A 276 9.21 -21.31 3.66
C VAL A 276 9.53 -20.04 4.44
N PHE A 277 9.67 -20.14 5.76
CA PHE A 277 10.04 -19.03 6.62
C PHE A 277 11.44 -18.50 6.27
N HIS A 278 12.42 -19.39 6.11
CA HIS A 278 13.77 -19.02 5.68
C HIS A 278 13.79 -18.39 4.29
N ALA A 279 12.99 -18.89 3.34
CA ALA A 279 12.88 -18.28 2.03
C ALA A 279 12.26 -16.87 2.08
N THR A 280 11.43 -16.59 3.08
CA THR A 280 10.72 -15.31 3.23
C THR A 280 11.54 -14.27 3.99
N TYR A 281 12.22 -14.68 5.06
CA TYR A 281 12.95 -13.79 5.98
C TYR A 281 14.47 -13.95 5.94
N HIS A 282 14.99 -14.79 5.04
CA HIS A 282 16.41 -15.10 4.90
C HIS A 282 17.10 -15.59 6.18
N MET A 283 16.34 -16.15 7.13
CA MET A 283 16.86 -16.74 8.36
C MET A 283 15.89 -17.77 8.96
N SER A 284 16.38 -18.60 9.89
CA SER A 284 15.52 -19.59 10.55
C SER A 284 14.53 -18.94 11.54
N PRO A 285 13.36 -19.56 11.80
CA PRO A 285 12.40 -19.06 12.80
C PRO A 285 13.02 -18.88 14.19
N GLN A 286 13.95 -19.75 14.58
CA GLN A 286 14.61 -19.69 15.88
C GLN A 286 15.57 -18.50 15.97
N MET A 287 16.33 -18.24 14.91
CA MET A 287 17.18 -17.04 14.82
C MET A 287 16.33 -15.77 14.81
N TYR A 288 15.24 -15.77 14.06
CA TYR A 288 14.30 -14.65 13.99
C TYR A 288 13.75 -14.29 15.38
N ARG A 289 13.32 -15.30 16.17
CA ARG A 289 12.89 -15.10 17.56
C ARG A 289 14.01 -14.54 18.43
N ARG A 290 15.19 -15.17 18.43
CA ARG A 290 16.32 -14.73 19.28
C ARG A 290 16.73 -13.28 19.01
N ARG A 291 16.72 -12.87 17.74
CA ARG A 291 17.05 -11.49 17.35
C ARG A 291 16.06 -10.47 17.94
N LYS A 292 14.80 -10.86 18.16
CA LYS A 292 13.74 -9.98 18.67
C LYS A 292 13.53 -10.10 20.18
N SER A 293 13.95 -11.19 20.83
CA SER A 293 13.96 -11.34 22.30
C SER A 293 15.19 -10.72 22.99
N LEU A 294 16.21 -10.31 22.23
CA LEU A 294 17.41 -9.64 22.73
C LEU A 294 17.31 -8.10 22.71
N VAL A 295 16.09 -7.58 22.53
CA VAL A 295 15.70 -6.16 22.60
C VAL A 295 14.55 -6.05 23.59
#